data_AF-A0A5S3TEQ6-F1
#
_entry.id   AF-A0A5S3TEQ6-F1
#
_cell.length_a   1.000
_cell.length_b   1.000
_cell.length_c   1.000
_cell.angle_alpha   90.00
_cell.angle_beta   90.00
_cell.angle_gamma   90.00
#
_symmetry.space_group_name_H-M   'P 1'
#
loop_
_entity.id
_entity.type
_entity.pdbx_description
1 polymer ?
#
loop_
_entity_poly.entity_id
_entity_poly.type
_entity_poly.pdbx_seq_one_letter_code
_entity_poly.pdbx_strand_id
1 'polypeptide(L)'
;MEPFGSILGAAGSIASLISLYFCWKISETWGLRISLIFVLLLAGCSSYFSFQYYESTKPELVRQKKQQELREAIKKFINEDSLHASYYEPGESEGLINSGLIILEQYKELYPEQYLRIKQQVESELQRAKEINDRESSSYRELMNQTGKSMGVTLKKLAGAS
;
A
#
# COMPACT_ATOMS: atom_id res chain seq x y z
N MET A 1 -1.63 -3.08 27.91
CA MET A 1 -0.58 -2.28 28.59
C MET A 1 -0.33 -1.02 27.75
N GLU A 2 -0.25 0.19 28.29
CA GLU A 2 -1.25 0.94 29.04
C GLU A 2 -1.47 2.25 28.26
N PRO A 3 -2.70 2.74 28.06
CA PRO A 3 -2.95 4.03 27.40
C PRO A 3 -2.31 5.23 28.15
N PHE A 4 -1.88 5.00 29.40
CA PHE A 4 -1.18 5.96 30.24
C PHE A 4 0.07 6.55 29.60
N GLY A 5 0.88 5.76 28.88
CA GLY A 5 2.12 6.25 28.25
C GLY A 5 1.85 7.28 27.15
N SER A 6 0.83 7.04 26.32
CA SER A 6 0.42 7.96 25.25
C SER A 6 -0.25 9.21 25.80
N ILE A 7 -1.04 9.08 26.87
CA ILE A 7 -1.70 10.21 27.55
C ILE A 7 -0.68 11.09 28.28
N LEU A 8 0.32 10.51 28.95
CA LEU A 8 1.43 11.24 29.58
C LEU A 8 2.32 11.94 28.53
N GLY A 9 2.58 11.29 27.40
CA GLY A 9 3.30 11.90 26.28
C GLY A 9 2.55 13.09 25.68
N ALA A 10 1.25 12.96 25.47
CA ALA A 10 0.40 14.05 24.98
C ALA A 10 0.29 15.20 25.99
N ALA A 11 0.08 14.89 27.28
CA ALA A 11 0.03 15.88 28.35
C ALA A 11 1.37 16.62 28.52
N GLY A 12 2.50 15.91 28.41
CA GLY A 12 3.83 16.51 28.41
C GLY A 12 4.09 17.44 27.22
N SER A 13 3.59 17.07 26.04
CA SER A 13 3.70 17.90 24.83
C SER A 13 2.87 19.20 24.96
N ILE A 14 1.65 19.11 25.51
CA ILE A 14 0.79 20.27 25.77
C ILE A 14 1.40 21.18 26.84
N ALA A 15 1.94 20.62 27.93
CA ALA A 15 2.62 21.37 28.97
C ALA A 15 3.87 22.10 28.43
N SER A 16 4.61 21.47 27.51
CA SER A 16 5.75 22.08 26.84
C SER A 16 5.36 23.25 25.92
N LEU A 17 4.25 23.13 25.18
CA LEU A 17 3.74 24.22 24.34
C LEU A 17 3.25 25.41 25.18
N ILE A 18 2.60 25.15 26.31
CA ILE A 18 2.15 26.19 27.25
C ILE A 18 3.36 26.90 27.89
N SER A 19 4.40 26.15 28.29
CA SER A 19 5.62 26.75 28.82
C SER A 19 6.38 27.56 27.75
N LEU A 20 6.33 27.13 26.49
CA LEU A 20 6.93 27.82 25.35
C LEU A 20 6.23 29.15 25.07
N TYR A 21 4.90 29.19 25.12
CA TYR A 21 4.11 30.42 24.98
C TYR A 21 4.41 31.44 26.07
N PHE A 22 4.49 31.00 27.34
CA PHE A 22 4.81 31.89 28.46
C PHE A 22 6.27 32.36 28.46
N CYS A 23 7.23 31.50 28.11
CA CYS A 23 8.65 31.91 28.01
C CYS A 23 8.91 32.89 26.85
N TRP A 24 8.26 32.73 25.70
CA TRP A 24 8.43 33.65 24.58
C TRP A 24 8.03 35.08 24.95
N LYS A 25 6.98 35.22 25.76
CA LYS A 25 6.48 36.52 26.23
C LYS A 25 7.35 37.16 27.33
N ILE A 26 8.21 36.40 28.01
CA ILE A 26 8.93 36.83 29.24
C ILE A 26 10.47 36.81 29.13
N SER A 27 11.10 36.10 28.19
CA SER A 27 12.57 35.96 28.19
C SER A 27 13.31 36.96 27.27
N GLU A 28 14.12 37.84 27.88
CA GLU A 28 15.11 38.71 27.20
C GLU A 28 16.39 37.98 26.76
N THR A 29 16.63 36.75 27.23
CA THR A 29 17.91 36.06 27.02
C THR A 29 17.87 35.04 25.87
N TRP A 30 18.79 35.19 24.92
CA TRP A 30 18.97 34.31 23.76
C TRP A 30 19.10 32.82 24.10
N GLY A 31 19.68 32.49 25.27
CA GLY A 31 19.85 31.11 25.72
C GLY A 31 18.52 30.37 25.98
N LEU A 32 17.49 31.07 26.49
CA LEU A 32 16.17 30.48 26.75
C LEU A 32 15.47 30.10 25.44
N ARG A 33 15.58 30.94 24.41
CA ARG A 33 15.02 30.69 23.07
C ARG A 33 15.66 29.47 22.39
N ILE A 34 16.99 29.34 22.48
CA ILE A 34 17.72 28.19 21.92
C ILE A 34 17.33 26.90 22.65
N SER A 35 17.21 26.94 23.98
CA SER A 35 16.79 25.75 24.75
C SER A 35 15.38 25.29 24.38
N LEU A 36 14.46 26.21 24.10
CA LEU A 36 13.09 25.88 23.68
C LEU A 36 13.04 25.22 22.31
N ILE A 37 13.86 25.68 21.36
CA ILE A 37 13.99 25.04 20.04
C ILE A 37 14.48 23.59 20.21
N PHE A 38 15.45 23.36 21.09
CA PHE A 38 15.94 22.02 21.41
C PHE A 38 14.85 21.14 22.04
N VAL A 39 14.06 21.67 22.97
CA VAL A 39 12.93 20.94 23.57
C VAL A 39 11.87 20.57 22.53
N LEU A 40 11.56 21.50 21.61
CA LEU A 40 10.60 21.26 20.53
C LEU A 40 11.10 20.17 19.55
N LEU A 41 12.38 20.22 19.19
CA LEU A 41 13.03 19.17 18.39
C LEU A 41 13.01 17.82 19.10
N LEU A 42 13.36 17.77 20.39
CA LEU A 42 13.33 16.55 21.20
C LEU A 42 11.91 15.97 21.31
N ALA A 43 10.90 16.82 21.50
CA ALA A 43 9.50 16.40 21.53
C ALA A 43 9.05 15.84 20.17
N GLY A 44 9.42 16.48 19.07
CA GLY A 44 9.15 16.00 17.71
C GLY A 44 9.79 14.64 17.43
N CYS A 45 11.09 14.49 17.76
CA CYS A 45 11.80 13.22 17.64
C CYS A 45 11.16 12.12 18.50
N SER A 46 10.83 12.41 19.76
CA SER A 46 10.18 11.45 20.67
C SER A 46 8.82 10.97 20.15
N SER A 47 8.02 11.88 19.60
CA SER A 47 6.73 11.55 18.97
C SER A 47 6.92 10.66 17.74
N TYR A 48 7.92 10.96 16.90
CA TYR A 48 8.23 10.15 15.72
C TYR A 48 8.68 8.74 16.10
N PHE A 49 9.55 8.61 17.11
CA PHE A 49 9.97 7.31 17.63
C PHE A 49 8.83 6.53 18.28
N SER A 50 7.93 7.20 19.03
CA SER A 50 6.73 6.55 19.57
C SER A 50 5.78 6.07 18.47
N PHE A 51 5.65 6.82 17.37
CA PHE A 51 4.84 6.41 16.22
C PHE A 51 5.44 5.17 15.53
N GLN A 52 6.75 5.18 15.23
CA GLN A 52 7.48 4.02 14.70
C GLN A 52 7.39 2.80 15.64
N TYR A 53 7.48 3.03 16.95
CA TYR A 53 7.32 1.98 17.94
C TYR A 53 5.88 1.43 17.95
N TYR A 54 4.88 2.30 17.83
CA TYR A 54 3.48 1.88 17.75
C TYR A 54 3.17 1.09 16.48
N GLU A 55 3.73 1.48 15.32
CA GLU A 55 3.65 0.70 14.08
C GLU A 55 4.29 -0.68 14.21
N SER A 56 5.48 -0.76 14.83
CA SER A 56 6.17 -2.04 15.01
C SER A 56 5.51 -2.96 16.05
N THR A 57 4.79 -2.41 17.03
CA THR A 57 4.12 -3.19 18.08
C THR A 57 2.72 -3.70 17.67
N LYS A 58 2.14 -3.19 16.56
CA LYS A 58 0.83 -3.63 16.05
C LYS A 58 0.87 -3.95 14.54
N PRO A 59 1.62 -4.99 14.14
CA PRO A 59 1.73 -5.40 12.73
C PRO A 59 0.36 -5.76 12.12
N GLU A 60 -0.60 -6.21 12.92
CA GLU A 60 -1.95 -6.53 12.47
C GLU A 60 -2.73 -5.31 11.97
N LEU A 61 -2.59 -4.13 12.61
CA LEU A 61 -3.26 -2.90 12.16
C LEU A 61 -2.67 -2.39 10.85
N VAL A 62 -1.34 -2.44 10.71
CA VAL A 62 -0.65 -2.07 9.47
C VAL A 62 -1.07 -3.00 8.34
N ARG A 63 -1.19 -4.30 8.62
CA ARG A 63 -1.68 -5.29 7.65
C ARG A 63 -3.13 -5.04 7.24
N GLN A 64 -4.02 -4.74 8.18
CA GLN A 64 -5.42 -4.40 7.88
C GLN A 64 -5.53 -3.14 7.02
N LYS A 65 -4.75 -2.10 7.33
CA LYS A 65 -4.70 -0.86 6.54
C LYS A 65 -4.25 -1.13 5.11
N LYS A 66 -3.13 -1.86 4.93
CA LYS A 66 -2.63 -2.27 3.61
C LYS A 66 -3.64 -3.13 2.84
N GLN A 67 -4.38 -4.02 3.51
CA GLN A 67 -5.46 -4.80 2.89
C GLN A 67 -6.62 -3.92 2.43
N GLN A 68 -6.96 -2.88 3.19
CA GLN A 68 -7.99 -1.92 2.80
C GLN A 68 -7.53 -1.07 1.60
N GLU A 69 -6.29 -0.59 1.60
CA GLU A 69 -5.69 0.13 0.48
C GLU A 69 -5.68 -0.72 -0.80
N LEU A 70 -5.29 -2.01 -0.70
CA LEU A 70 -5.36 -2.95 -1.82
C LEU A 70 -6.79 -3.07 -2.38
N ARG A 71 -7.78 -3.24 -1.50
CA ARG A 71 -9.20 -3.36 -1.91
C ARG A 71 -9.67 -2.10 -2.64
N GLU A 72 -9.32 -0.94 -2.13
CA GLU A 72 -9.71 0.34 -2.74
C GLU A 72 -9.00 0.56 -4.09
N ALA A 73 -7.71 0.25 -4.19
CA ALA A 73 -6.95 0.32 -5.44
C ALA A 73 -7.56 -0.59 -6.51
N ILE A 74 -7.90 -1.83 -6.16
CA ILE A 74 -8.54 -2.75 -7.11
C ILE A 74 -9.95 -2.26 -7.47
N LYS A 75 -10.75 -1.77 -6.52
CA LYS A 75 -12.09 -1.23 -6.84
C LYS A 75 -12.02 -0.06 -7.81
N LYS A 76 -11.05 0.85 -7.65
CA LYS A 76 -10.81 1.92 -8.61
C LYS A 76 -10.43 1.36 -9.98
N PHE A 77 -9.48 0.43 -10.03
CA PHE A 77 -9.07 -0.23 -11.26
C PHE A 77 -10.24 -0.91 -11.99
N ILE A 78 -11.10 -1.65 -11.27
CA ILE A 78 -12.27 -2.32 -11.85
C ILE A 78 -13.34 -1.34 -12.37
N ASN A 79 -13.47 -0.18 -11.72
CA ASN A 79 -14.47 0.83 -12.10
C ASN A 79 -13.99 1.72 -13.26
N GLU A 80 -12.68 1.95 -13.36
CA GLU A 80 -12.06 2.76 -14.42
C GLU A 80 -11.78 1.91 -15.67
N ASP A 81 -11.24 0.71 -15.49
CA ASP A 81 -11.03 -0.28 -16.55
C ASP A 81 -12.03 -1.43 -16.38
N SER A 82 -12.88 -1.66 -17.39
CA SER A 82 -13.70 -2.87 -17.41
C SER A 82 -12.76 -4.08 -17.39
N LEU A 83 -12.91 -4.98 -16.41
CA LEU A 83 -12.23 -6.28 -16.39
C LEU A 83 -12.77 -7.16 -17.53
N HIS A 84 -12.45 -6.79 -18.76
CA HIS A 84 -12.88 -7.45 -19.98
C HIS A 84 -11.65 -8.09 -20.62
N ALA A 85 -11.53 -9.39 -20.37
CA ALA A 85 -10.69 -10.24 -21.19
C ALA A 85 -11.49 -10.57 -22.45
N SER A 86 -10.96 -10.18 -23.60
CA SER A 86 -11.55 -10.43 -24.90
C SER A 86 -10.73 -11.45 -25.66
N TYR A 87 -11.42 -12.46 -26.21
CA TYR A 87 -10.83 -13.41 -27.17
C TYR A 87 -10.53 -12.72 -28.51
N TYR A 88 -11.36 -11.77 -28.90
CA TYR A 88 -11.23 -11.09 -30.20
C TYR A 88 -10.20 -9.96 -30.15
N GLU A 89 -9.94 -9.42 -28.96
CA GLU A 89 -8.99 -8.36 -28.70
C GLU A 89 -7.97 -8.80 -27.62
N PRO A 90 -6.96 -9.60 -27.97
CA PRO A 90 -5.99 -10.11 -27.01
C PRO A 90 -5.15 -9.00 -26.35
N GLY A 91 -5.06 -7.81 -26.97
CA GLY A 91 -4.41 -6.64 -26.37
C GLY A 91 -5.11 -6.11 -25.11
N GLU A 92 -6.45 -6.19 -25.05
CA GLU A 92 -7.19 -5.84 -23.83
C GLU A 92 -6.88 -6.84 -22.71
N SER A 93 -6.83 -8.13 -23.06
CA SER A 93 -6.43 -9.19 -22.14
C SER A 93 -4.99 -9.02 -21.65
N GLU A 94 -4.05 -8.63 -22.53
CA GLU A 94 -2.66 -8.33 -22.17
C GLU A 94 -2.55 -7.13 -21.21
N GLY A 95 -3.29 -6.05 -21.49
CA GLY A 95 -3.37 -4.88 -20.62
C GLY A 95 -3.87 -5.25 -19.23
N LEU A 96 -4.96 -6.02 -19.16
CA LEU A 96 -5.54 -6.52 -17.91
C LEU A 96 -4.53 -7.35 -17.10
N ILE A 97 -3.80 -8.25 -17.76
CA ILE A 97 -2.80 -9.11 -17.13
C ILE A 97 -1.65 -8.27 -16.55
N ASN A 98 -1.11 -7.36 -17.35
CA ASN A 98 0.03 -6.53 -16.95
C ASN A 98 -0.34 -5.57 -15.81
N SER A 99 -1.49 -4.88 -15.93
CA SER A 99 -1.98 -3.99 -14.87
C SER A 99 -2.29 -4.76 -13.59
N GLY A 100 -2.88 -5.96 -13.71
CA GLY A 100 -3.11 -6.85 -12.57
C GLY A 100 -1.82 -7.25 -11.86
N LEU A 101 -0.76 -7.61 -12.61
CA LEU A 101 0.55 -7.91 -12.04
C LEU A 101 1.17 -6.71 -11.32
N ILE A 102 1.06 -5.50 -11.88
CA ILE A 102 1.58 -4.28 -11.25
C ILE A 102 0.90 -4.03 -9.90
N ILE A 103 -0.43 -4.16 -9.84
CA ILE A 103 -1.18 -4.03 -8.59
C ILE A 103 -0.70 -5.10 -7.58
N LEU A 104 -0.57 -6.35 -8.00
CA LEU A 104 -0.12 -7.42 -7.11
C LEU A 104 1.33 -7.22 -6.62
N GLU A 105 2.22 -6.68 -7.46
CA GLU A 105 3.60 -6.35 -7.09
C GLU A 105 3.67 -5.28 -6.00
N GLN A 106 2.87 -4.22 -6.10
CA GLN A 106 2.82 -3.15 -5.10
C GLN A 106 2.42 -3.65 -3.71
N TYR A 107 1.58 -4.69 -3.66
CA TYR A 107 1.04 -5.24 -2.41
C TYR A 107 1.55 -6.65 -2.10
N LYS A 108 2.68 -7.07 -2.68
CA LYS A 108 3.25 -8.43 -2.51
C LYS A 108 3.52 -8.80 -1.05
N GLU A 109 3.81 -7.81 -0.20
CA GLU A 109 4.05 -8.00 1.23
C GLU A 109 2.84 -8.60 1.97
N LEU A 110 1.61 -8.39 1.46
CA LEU A 110 0.40 -8.93 2.08
C LEU A 110 0.24 -10.45 1.87
N TYR A 111 0.70 -10.94 0.72
CA TYR A 111 0.49 -12.30 0.22
C TYR A 111 1.70 -12.80 -0.62
N PRO A 112 2.91 -12.91 -0.04
CA PRO A 112 4.15 -13.13 -0.80
C PRO A 112 4.16 -14.48 -1.53
N GLU A 113 3.68 -15.53 -0.87
CA GLU A 113 3.54 -16.88 -1.44
C GLU A 113 2.57 -16.92 -2.62
N GLN A 114 1.38 -16.32 -2.46
CA GLN A 114 0.35 -16.32 -3.51
C GLN A 114 0.80 -15.46 -4.70
N TYR A 115 1.41 -14.31 -4.43
CA TYR A 115 1.95 -13.44 -5.47
C TYR A 115 3.01 -14.16 -6.31
N LEU A 116 3.96 -14.87 -5.68
CA LEU A 116 5.00 -15.61 -6.41
C LEU A 116 4.40 -16.68 -7.34
N ARG A 117 3.40 -17.43 -6.85
CA ARG A 117 2.71 -18.45 -7.68
C ARG A 117 1.97 -17.81 -8.86
N ILE A 118 1.21 -16.74 -8.61
CA ILE A 118 0.46 -16.04 -9.66
C ILE A 118 1.43 -15.46 -10.69
N LYS A 119 2.51 -14.82 -10.25
CA LYS A 119 3.53 -14.25 -11.13
C LYS A 119 4.17 -15.32 -12.00
N GLN A 120 4.66 -16.41 -11.42
CA GLN A 120 5.27 -17.51 -12.16
C GLN A 120 4.31 -18.11 -13.20
N GLN A 121 3.05 -18.33 -12.80
CA GLN A 121 2.03 -18.86 -13.69
C GLN A 121 1.81 -17.91 -14.88
N VAL A 122 1.52 -16.64 -14.61
CA VAL A 122 1.20 -15.63 -15.62
C VAL A 122 2.40 -15.37 -16.54
N GLU A 123 3.61 -15.26 -16.00
CA GLU A 123 4.83 -15.08 -16.81
C GLU A 123 5.07 -16.28 -17.73
N SER A 124 4.85 -17.51 -17.24
CA SER A 124 4.98 -18.71 -18.07
C SER A 124 3.95 -18.77 -19.19
N GLU A 125 2.71 -18.36 -18.91
CA GLU A 125 1.62 -18.30 -19.90
C GLU A 125 1.87 -17.19 -20.94
N LEU A 126 2.34 -16.02 -20.52
CA LEU A 126 2.76 -14.94 -21.42
C LEU A 126 3.97 -15.33 -22.28
N GLN A 127 4.92 -16.09 -21.74
CA GLN A 127 6.07 -16.57 -22.50
C GLN A 127 5.65 -17.59 -23.56
N ARG A 128 4.79 -18.55 -23.21
CA ARG A 128 4.17 -19.47 -24.19
C ARG A 128 3.38 -18.71 -25.26
N ALA A 129 2.65 -17.67 -24.87
CA ALA A 129 1.93 -16.82 -25.80
C ALA A 129 2.89 -16.11 -26.78
N LYS A 130 4.07 -15.65 -26.32
CA LYS A 130 5.09 -15.02 -27.17
C LYS A 130 5.80 -16.02 -28.10
N GLU A 131 5.94 -17.28 -27.69
CA GLU A 131 6.51 -18.35 -28.52
C GLU A 131 5.58 -18.74 -29.67
N ILE A 132 4.28 -18.60 -29.48
CA ILE A 132 3.28 -18.62 -30.55
C ILE A 132 3.45 -17.30 -31.32
N ASN A 133 4.37 -17.27 -32.27
CA ASN A 133 4.79 -16.08 -33.03
C ASN A 133 3.71 -15.57 -34.03
N ASP A 134 2.44 -15.77 -33.67
CA ASP A 134 1.24 -15.40 -34.41
C ASP A 134 0.15 -14.97 -33.39
N ARG A 135 0.01 -13.65 -33.22
CA ARG A 135 -0.99 -13.03 -32.35
C ARG A 135 -2.42 -13.23 -32.84
N GLU A 136 -2.62 -13.61 -34.10
CA GLU A 136 -3.95 -13.89 -34.64
C GLU A 136 -4.36 -15.34 -34.44
N SER A 137 -3.42 -16.23 -34.14
CA SER A 137 -3.71 -17.64 -33.88
C SER A 137 -4.75 -17.82 -32.78
N SER A 138 -5.65 -18.79 -32.98
CA SER A 138 -6.68 -19.13 -32.00
C SER A 138 -6.06 -19.56 -30.66
N SER A 139 -4.94 -20.27 -30.70
CA SER A 139 -4.19 -20.69 -29.51
C SER A 139 -3.68 -19.52 -28.68
N TYR A 140 -3.14 -18.47 -29.32
CA TYR A 140 -2.71 -17.26 -28.63
C TYR A 140 -3.90 -16.52 -28.00
N ARG A 141 -4.95 -16.29 -28.78
CA ARG A 141 -6.16 -15.59 -28.33
C ARG A 141 -6.83 -16.30 -27.15
N GLU A 142 -6.92 -17.63 -27.21
CA GLU A 142 -7.51 -18.43 -26.14
C GLU A 142 -6.66 -18.38 -24.87
N LEU A 143 -5.34 -18.52 -25.00
CA LEU A 143 -4.42 -18.43 -23.86
C LEU A 143 -4.52 -17.06 -23.17
N MET A 144 -4.44 -15.97 -23.94
CA MET A 144 -4.55 -14.60 -23.40
C MET A 144 -5.91 -14.35 -22.75
N ASN A 145 -7.00 -14.80 -23.37
CA ASN A 145 -8.35 -14.69 -22.81
C ASN A 145 -8.48 -15.47 -21.49
N GLN A 146 -7.95 -16.69 -21.42
CA GLN A 146 -7.98 -17.51 -20.20
C GLN A 146 -7.15 -16.89 -19.08
N THR A 147 -5.92 -16.47 -19.36
CA THR A 147 -5.04 -15.80 -18.39
C THR A 147 -5.65 -14.47 -17.92
N GLY A 148 -6.22 -13.68 -18.84
CA GLY A 148 -6.91 -12.43 -18.52
C GLY A 148 -8.14 -12.65 -17.64
N LYS A 149 -8.99 -13.64 -17.96
CA LYS A 149 -10.13 -14.02 -17.11
C LYS A 149 -9.68 -14.46 -15.72
N SER A 150 -8.64 -15.28 -15.63
CA SER A 150 -8.08 -15.73 -14.36
C SER A 150 -7.58 -14.55 -13.50
N MET A 151 -6.87 -13.61 -14.12
CA MET A 151 -6.42 -12.38 -13.45
C MET A 151 -7.62 -11.54 -12.98
N GLY A 152 -8.61 -11.31 -13.85
CA GLY A 152 -9.82 -10.56 -13.50
C GLY A 152 -10.58 -11.17 -12.31
N VAL A 153 -10.70 -12.50 -12.26
CA VAL A 153 -11.30 -13.22 -11.13
C VAL A 153 -10.45 -13.04 -9.86
N THR A 154 -9.13 -13.11 -9.97
CA THR A 154 -8.21 -12.91 -8.85
C THR A 154 -8.36 -11.50 -8.26
N LEU A 155 -8.38 -10.47 -9.11
CA LEU A 155 -8.60 -9.09 -8.70
C LEU A 155 -9.98 -8.90 -8.03
N LYS A 156 -11.05 -9.44 -8.62
CA LYS A 156 -12.40 -9.39 -8.01
C LYS A 156 -12.43 -10.01 -6.61
N LYS A 157 -11.82 -11.19 -6.44
CA LYS A 157 -11.72 -11.85 -5.13
C LYS A 157 -10.96 -10.98 -4.11
N LEU A 158 -9.85 -10.36 -4.52
CA LEU A 158 -9.08 -9.47 -3.66
C LEU A 158 -9.83 -8.18 -3.30
N ALA A 159 -10.68 -7.67 -4.19
CA ALA A 159 -11.57 -6.54 -3.93
C ALA A 159 -12.73 -6.87 -2.98
N GLY A 160 -12.97 -8.15 -2.69
CA GLY A 160 -14.11 -8.64 -1.92
C GLY A 160 -15.40 -8.73 -2.73
N ALA A 161 -15.32 -8.72 -4.06
CA ALA A 161 -16.42 -9.01 -4.95
C ALA A 161 -16.51 -10.54 -5.15
N SER A 162 -17.49 -11.17 -4.49
CA SER A 162 -17.90 -12.57 -4.71
C SER A 162 -18.99 -12.63 -5.76
#